data_AF-A0A067JSR9-F1
#
_entry.id   AF-A0A067JSR9-F1
#
_cell.length_a   1.000
_cell.length_b   1.000
_cell.length_c   1.000
_cell.angle_alpha   90.00
_cell.angle_beta   90.00
_cell.angle_gamma   90.00
#
_symmetry.space_group_name_H-M   'P 1'
#
loop_
_entity.id
_entity.type
_entity.pdbx_description
1 polymer ?
#
loop_
_entity_poly.entity_id
_entity_poly.type
_entity_poly.pdbx_seq_one_letter_code
_entity_poly.pdbx_strand_id
1 'polypeptide(L)'
;MNFLNKIERYPVDHGCIGPFCEHLLCEDSRTVSLCLVGLKNILKVGEAEMSDGVNHYAQVIKEFNGFHNMENLQTRQDVGEMATKILVTYRERH
;
A
#
# COMPACT_ATOMS: atom_id res chain seq x y z
N MET A 1 -1.13 -24.51 -5.72
CA MET A 1 -1.05 -23.17 -5.07
C MET A 1 0.23 -23.13 -4.25
N ASN A 2 1.17 -22.26 -4.61
CA ASN A 2 2.50 -22.19 -3.98
C ASN A 2 2.40 -21.57 -2.58
N PHE A 3 3.22 -22.08 -1.66
CA PHE A 3 3.31 -21.61 -0.26
C PHE A 3 3.56 -20.09 -0.18
N LEU A 4 4.27 -19.53 -1.17
CA LEU A 4 4.53 -18.08 -1.33
C LEU A 4 3.24 -17.25 -1.48
N ASN A 5 2.25 -17.71 -2.26
CA ASN A 5 0.98 -17.00 -2.44
C ASN A 5 0.20 -16.89 -1.12
N LYS A 6 0.44 -17.80 -0.16
CA LYS A 6 -0.28 -17.82 1.11
C LYS A 6 0.24 -16.76 2.09
N ILE A 7 1.54 -16.44 2.03
CA ILE A 7 2.16 -15.41 2.87
C ILE A 7 1.82 -14.01 2.32
N GLU A 8 1.77 -13.85 1.00
CA GLU A 8 1.36 -12.60 0.35
C GLU A 8 -0.12 -12.26 0.58
N ARG A 9 -0.99 -13.27 0.70
CA ARG A 9 -2.43 -13.09 0.99
C ARG A 9 -2.77 -12.94 2.47
N TYR A 10 -1.92 -13.41 3.39
CA TYR A 10 -2.20 -13.39 4.83
C TYR A 10 -2.55 -12.00 5.39
N PRO A 11 -1.86 -10.90 5.00
CA PRO A 11 -2.21 -9.55 5.46
C PRO A 11 -3.55 -9.04 4.90
N VAL A 12 -3.89 -9.48 3.70
CA VAL A 12 -5.09 -9.03 2.98
C VAL A 12 -6.35 -9.63 3.60
N ASP A 13 -6.33 -10.95 3.86
CA ASP A 13 -7.49 -11.68 4.39
C ASP A 13 -7.80 -11.36 5.88
N HIS A 14 -6.88 -10.67 6.58
CA HIS A 14 -7.04 -10.31 8.01
C HIS A 14 -7.16 -8.79 8.26
N GLY A 15 -7.42 -7.99 7.23
CA GLY A 15 -7.69 -6.55 7.39
C GLY A 15 -6.45 -5.71 7.74
N CYS A 16 -5.24 -6.14 7.36
CA CYS A 16 -4.00 -5.42 7.70
C CYS A 16 -3.79 -4.12 6.88
N ILE A 17 -4.60 -3.86 5.85
CA ILE A 17 -4.51 -2.62 5.05
C ILE A 17 -4.79 -1.38 5.91
N GLY A 18 -5.82 -1.42 6.77
CA GLY A 18 -6.17 -0.31 7.66
C GLY A 18 -5.02 0.08 8.59
N PRO A 19 -4.48 -0.86 9.40
CA PRO A 19 -3.31 -0.61 10.24
C PRO A 19 -2.10 -0.09 9.47
N PHE A 20 -1.80 -0.62 8.28
CA PHE A 20 -0.70 -0.07 7.47
C PHE A 20 -0.94 1.38 7.05
N CYS A 21 -2.17 1.75 6.68
CA CYS A 21 -2.50 3.12 6.32
C CYS A 21 -2.41 4.08 7.53
N GLU A 22 -2.85 3.64 8.71
CA GLU A 22 -2.75 4.40 9.96
C GLU A 22 -1.28 4.64 10.37
N HIS A 23 -0.45 3.61 10.30
CA HIS A 23 0.97 3.68 10.68
C HIS A 23 1.84 4.50 9.70
N LEU A 24 1.32 4.93 8.55
CA LEU A 24 2.00 5.92 7.70
C LEU A 24 2.13 7.30 8.37
N LEU A 25 1.31 7.58 9.39
CA LEU A 25 1.35 8.84 10.13
C LEU A 25 2.45 8.89 11.21
N CYS A 26 3.18 7.79 11.42
CA CYS A 26 4.23 7.71 12.43
C CYS A 26 5.48 8.51 12.02
N GLU A 27 6.20 9.01 13.03
CA GLU A 27 7.48 9.71 12.81
C GLU A 27 8.62 8.73 12.46
N ASP A 28 8.65 7.54 13.08
CA ASP A 28 9.71 6.54 12.88
C ASP A 28 9.75 6.04 11.42
N SER A 29 10.81 6.44 10.72
CA SER A 29 11.03 6.17 9.29
C SER A 29 11.03 4.68 8.96
N ARG A 30 11.49 3.82 9.88
CA ARG A 30 11.57 2.38 9.66
C ARG A 30 10.18 1.76 9.63
N THR A 31 9.32 2.17 10.57
CA THR A 31 7.91 1.77 10.62
C THR A 31 7.17 2.21 9.35
N VAL A 32 7.34 3.48 8.96
CA VAL A 32 6.72 4.01 7.73
C VAL A 32 7.23 3.28 6.50
N SER A 33 8.54 3.02 6.40
CA SER A 33 9.12 2.27 5.29
C SER A 33 8.56 0.85 5.19
N LEU A 34 8.38 0.17 6.32
CA LEU A 34 7.80 -1.17 6.36
C LEU A 34 6.34 -1.15 5.86
N CYS A 35 5.55 -0.16 6.29
CA CYS A 35 4.17 0.01 5.85
C CYS A 35 4.10 0.31 4.34
N LEU A 36 4.94 1.20 3.81
CA LEU A 36 5.02 1.50 2.37
C LEU A 36 5.40 0.26 1.54
N VAL A 37 6.36 -0.55 2.01
CA VAL A 37 6.72 -1.82 1.35
C VAL A 37 5.56 -2.81 1.37
N GLY A 38 4.87 -2.94 2.50
CA GLY A 38 3.69 -3.79 2.63
C GLY A 38 2.58 -3.38 1.68
N LEU A 39 2.21 -2.10 1.68
CA LEU A 39 1.16 -1.53 0.81
C LEU A 39 1.52 -1.67 -0.67
N LYS A 40 2.78 -1.44 -1.06
CA LYS A 40 3.25 -1.65 -2.43
C LYS A 40 3.08 -3.11 -2.86
N ASN A 41 3.42 -4.07 -1.99
CA ASN A 41 3.28 -5.48 -2.31
C ASN A 41 1.81 -5.88 -2.46
N ILE A 42 0.94 -5.38 -1.58
CA ILE A 42 -0.52 -5.57 -1.69
C ILE A 42 -1.06 -5.00 -3.00
N LEU A 43 -0.67 -3.78 -3.37
CA LEU A 43 -1.06 -3.15 -4.64
C LEU A 43 -0.60 -3.97 -5.85
N LYS A 44 0.62 -4.52 -5.81
CA LYS A 44 1.17 -5.40 -6.85
C LYS A 44 0.40 -6.71 -6.98
N VAL A 45 0.01 -7.34 -5.86
CA VAL A 45 -0.87 -8.52 -5.88
C VAL A 45 -2.22 -8.14 -6.50
N GLY A 46 -2.74 -6.96 -6.13
CA GLY A 46 -3.98 -6.43 -6.70
C GLY A 46 -3.97 -6.28 -8.20
N GLU A 47 -2.86 -5.83 -8.80
CA GLU A 47 -2.71 -5.75 -10.26
C GLU A 47 -2.84 -7.12 -10.93
N ALA A 48 -2.32 -8.17 -10.31
CA ALA A 48 -2.43 -9.55 -10.84
C ALA A 48 -3.83 -10.15 -10.65
N GLU A 49 -4.61 -9.63 -9.71
CA GLU A 49 -5.95 -10.10 -9.35
C GLU A 49 -7.07 -9.13 -9.81
N MET A 50 -6.75 -8.14 -10.67
CA MET A 50 -7.72 -7.14 -11.13
C MET A 50 -8.93 -7.81 -11.80
N SER A 51 -10.11 -7.28 -11.48
CA SER A 51 -11.38 -7.67 -12.09
C SER A 51 -12.00 -6.41 -12.70
N ASP A 52 -12.48 -6.52 -13.95
CA ASP A 52 -13.05 -5.39 -14.71
C ASP A 52 -12.15 -4.15 -14.80
N GLY A 53 -10.83 -4.35 -14.82
CA GLY A 53 -9.87 -3.24 -14.86
C GLY A 53 -9.70 -2.52 -13.53
N VAL A 54 -10.28 -3.03 -12.44
CA VAL A 54 -10.23 -2.43 -11.11
C VAL A 54 -9.34 -3.23 -10.17
N ASN A 55 -8.45 -2.54 -9.46
CA ASN A 55 -7.69 -3.09 -8.34
C ASN A 55 -8.44 -2.85 -7.02
N HIS A 56 -9.10 -3.89 -6.49
CA HIS A 56 -9.88 -3.77 -5.25
C HIS A 56 -9.02 -3.35 -4.04
N TYR A 57 -7.75 -3.74 -3.96
CA TYR A 57 -6.91 -3.30 -2.85
C TYR A 57 -6.57 -1.81 -2.92
N ALA A 58 -6.45 -1.25 -4.12
CA ALA A 58 -6.30 0.20 -4.28
C ALA A 58 -7.54 0.94 -3.77
N GLN A 59 -8.75 0.40 -3.99
CA GLN A 59 -9.99 0.97 -3.43
C GLN A 59 -9.99 0.93 -1.90
N VAL A 60 -9.63 -0.20 -1.30
CA VAL A 60 -9.56 -0.34 0.17
C VAL A 60 -8.51 0.61 0.77
N ILE A 61 -7.32 0.73 0.16
CA ILE A 61 -6.29 1.69 0.58
C ILE A 61 -6.81 3.13 0.53
N LYS A 62 -7.60 3.47 -0.49
CA LYS A 62 -8.24 4.79 -0.61
C LYS A 62 -9.26 5.03 0.51
N GLU A 63 -10.08 4.03 0.84
CA GLU A 63 -11.06 4.11 1.94
C GLU A 63 -10.39 4.36 3.30
N PHE A 64 -9.20 3.80 3.53
CA PHE A 64 -8.41 4.05 4.73
C PHE A 64 -7.49 5.28 4.66
N ASN A 65 -7.73 6.21 3.72
CA ASN A 65 -6.91 7.40 3.48
C ASN A 65 -5.42 7.12 3.21
N GLY A 66 -5.05 5.88 2.83
CA GLY A 66 -3.65 5.48 2.67
C GLY A 66 -2.91 6.30 1.62
N PHE A 67 -3.55 6.57 0.48
CA PHE A 67 -2.94 7.43 -0.55
C PHE A 67 -2.76 8.87 -0.08
N HIS A 68 -3.72 9.43 0.65
CA HIS A 68 -3.58 10.77 1.23
C HIS A 68 -2.43 10.82 2.24
N ASN A 69 -2.30 9.79 3.08
CA ASN A 69 -1.19 9.70 4.03
C ASN A 69 0.16 9.58 3.31
N MET A 70 0.23 8.89 2.16
CA MET A 70 1.43 8.85 1.32
C MET A 70 1.79 10.22 0.73
N GLU A 71 0.80 11.06 0.36
CA GLU A 71 1.05 12.43 -0.12
C GLU A 71 1.80 13.25 0.94
N ASN A 72 1.38 13.13 2.20
CA ASN A 72 2.01 13.82 3.32
C ASN A 72 3.46 13.40 3.56
N LEU A 73 3.87 12.22 3.07
CA LEU A 73 5.24 11.71 3.20
C LEU A 73 6.18 12.24 2.11
N GLN A 74 5.66 12.78 0.99
CA GLN A 74 6.47 13.11 -0.19
C GLN A 74 7.57 14.14 0.09
N THR A 75 7.38 15.00 1.08
CA THR A 75 8.35 16.04 1.47
C THR A 75 9.44 15.53 2.41
N ARG A 76 9.30 14.31 2.96
CA ARG A 76 10.30 13.73 3.86
C ARG A 76 11.48 13.15 3.07
N GLN A 77 12.70 13.41 3.55
CA GLN A 77 13.94 12.97 2.90
C GLN A 77 14.15 11.45 2.94
N ASP A 78 13.61 10.77 3.95
CA ASP A 78 13.82 9.35 4.25
C ASP A 78 12.89 8.42 3.46
N VAL A 79 11.61 8.79 3.31
CA VAL A 79 10.57 7.93 2.71
C VAL A 79 9.81 8.58 1.55
N GLY A 80 9.97 9.87 1.30
CA GLY A 80 9.17 10.61 0.34
C GLY A 80 9.31 10.14 -1.11
N GLU A 81 10.53 9.70 -1.50
CA GLU A 81 10.76 9.11 -2.81
C GLU A 81 9.98 7.79 -2.99
N MET A 82 9.93 6.96 -1.94
CA MET A 82 9.19 5.70 -1.97
C MET A 82 7.68 5.95 -2.09
N ALA A 83 7.15 6.87 -1.27
CA ALA A 83 5.74 7.26 -1.33
C ALA A 83 5.35 7.79 -2.72
N THR A 84 6.19 8.66 -3.30
CA THR A 84 5.97 9.22 -4.64
C THR A 84 5.92 8.14 -5.71
N LYS A 85 6.84 7.17 -5.67
CA LYS A 85 6.85 6.04 -6.64
C LYS A 85 5.56 5.21 -6.56
N ILE A 86 5.07 4.95 -5.35
CA ILE A 86 3.82 4.20 -5.15
C ILE A 86 2.65 5.01 -5.71
N LEU A 87 2.54 6.29 -5.36
CA LEU A 87 1.46 7.17 -5.83
C LEU A 87 1.40 7.26 -7.35
N VAL A 88 2.54 7.51 -8.01
CA VAL A 88 2.60 7.61 -9.48
C VAL A 88 2.22 6.30 -10.16
N THR A 89 2.55 5.16 -9.55
CA THR A 89 2.29 3.84 -10.15
C THR A 89 0.83 3.41 -9.99
N TYR A 90 0.24 3.66 -8.83
CA TYR A 90 -1.00 2.99 -8.42
C TYR A 90 -2.21 3.91 -8.20
N ARG A 91 -2.04 5.23 -8.15
CA ARG A 91 -3.15 6.15 -7.84
C ARG A 91 -4.17 6.30 -8.98
N GLU A 92 -3.72 6.32 -10.23
CA GLU A 92 -4.56 6.65 -11.40
C GLU A 92 -5.00 5.42 -12.21
N ARG A 93 -4.54 4.21 -11.83
CA ARG A 93 -4.95 2.95 -12.45
C ARG A 93 -6.27 2.48 -11.84
N HIS A 94 -7.37 3.06 -12.30
CA HIS A 94 -8.75 2.73 -11.93
C HIS A 94 -9.45 1.93 -13.03
#